data_AF-A0A1R4JLF1-F1
#
_entry.id   AF-A0A1R4JLF1-F1
#
_cell.length_a   1.000
_cell.length_b   1.000
_cell.length_c   1.000
_cell.angle_alpha   90.00
_cell.angle_beta   90.00
_cell.angle_gamma   90.00
#
_symmetry.space_group_name_H-M   'P 1'
#
loop_
_entity.id
_entity.type
_entity.pdbx_description
1 polymer ?
#
loop_
_entity_poly.entity_id
_entity_poly.type
_entity_poly.pdbx_seq_one_letter_code
_entity_poly.pdbx_strand_id
1 'polypeptide(L)' 'MVDFIVFMVLFLGGFYLFGISHSLPTGQGLAFTAGILLVSLALAWVMRQRGSATKRSDNWNQNNK' A
#
# COMPACT_ATOMS: atom_id res chain seq x y z
N MET A 1 11.99 7.48 0.32
CA MET A 1 11.94 8.00 -1.06
C MET A 1 11.34 6.98 -2.01
N VAL A 2 11.95 5.79 -2.21
CA VAL A 2 11.43 4.77 -3.15
C VAL A 2 10.02 4.28 -2.79
N ASP A 3 9.75 3.99 -1.51
CA ASP A 3 8.41 3.54 -1.08
C ASP A 3 7.31 4.57 -1.36
N PHE A 4 7.65 5.86 -1.26
CA PHE A 4 6.73 6.95 -1.56
C PHE A 4 6.46 7.04 -3.06
N ILE A 5 7.48 6.88 -3.91
CA ILE A 5 7.33 6.87 -5.38
C ILE A 5 6.47 5.67 -5.80
N VAL A 6 6.72 4.48 -5.24
CA VAL A 6 5.94 3.26 -5.50
C VAL A 6 4.48 3.46 -5.10
N PHE A 7 4.23 3.99 -3.90
CA PHE A 7 2.88 4.34 -3.47
C PHE A 7 2.21 5.33 -4.41
N MET A 8 2.90 6.41 -4.80
CA MET A 8 2.34 7.45 -5.66
C MET A 8 1.93 6.90 -7.02
N VAL A 9 2.77 6.06 -7.64
CA VAL A 9 2.49 5.44 -8.94
C VAL A 9 1.34 4.44 -8.84
N LEU A 10 1.30 3.58 -7.82
CA LEU A 10 0.22 2.61 -7.62
C LEU A 10 -1.12 3.32 -7.37
N PHE A 11 -1.10 4.40 -6.58
CA PHE A 11 -2.29 5.17 -6.23
C PHE A 11 -2.84 5.95 -7.44
N LEU A 12 -2.00 6.77 -8.10
CA LEU A 12 -2.42 7.52 -9.30
C LEU A 12 -2.79 6.57 -10.44
N GLY A 13 -2.02 5.49 -10.63
CA GLY A 13 -2.31 4.48 -11.64
C GLY A 13 -3.67 3.81 -11.44
N GLY A 14 -4.01 3.45 -10.19
CA GLY A 14 -5.31 2.89 -9.86
C GLY A 14 -6.48 3.86 -10.09
N PHE A 15 -6.34 5.13 -9.69
CA PHE A 15 -7.34 6.17 -9.94
C PHE A 15 -7.52 6.50 -11.42
N TYR A 16 -6.42 6.50 -12.18
CA TYR A 16 -6.48 6.67 -13.63
C TYR A 16 -7.24 5.51 -14.29
N LEU A 17 -6.96 4.27 -13.88
CA LEU A 17 -7.68 3.09 -14.38
C LEU A 17 -9.18 3.13 -14.06
N PHE A 18 -9.56 3.65 -12.88
CA PHE A 18 -10.97 3.89 -12.55
C PHE A 18 -11.63 4.88 -13.51
N GLY A 19 -10.96 6.00 -13.80
CA GLY A 19 -11.47 6.99 -14.75
C GLY A 19 -11.67 6.41 -16.15
N ILE A 20 -10.68 5.67 -16.66
CA ILE A 20 -10.77 5.07 -18.00
C ILE A 20 -11.81 3.94 -18.04
N SER A 21 -12.03 3.22 -16.93
CA SER A 21 -13.03 2.14 -16.87
C SER A 21 -14.43 2.61 -17.28
N HIS A 22 -14.78 3.88 -16.98
CA HIS A 22 -16.07 4.46 -17.37
C HIS A 22 -16.18 4.73 -18.87
N SER A 23 -15.06 4.95 -19.55
CA SER A 23 -15.01 5.26 -20.99
C SER A 23 -14.79 4.03 -21.87
N LEU A 24 -14.58 2.84 -21.30
CA LEU A 24 -14.38 1.61 -22.06
C LEU A 24 -15.73 1.02 -22.53
N PRO A 25 -15.96 0.85 -23.85
CA PRO A 25 -17.15 0.20 -24.39
C PRO A 25 -17.25 -1.29 -24.04
N THR A 26 -16.11 -1.93 -23.77
CA THR A 26 -15.99 -3.36 -23.46
C THR A 26 -14.83 -3.55 -22.49
N GLY A 27 -14.97 -4.42 -21.49
CA GLY A 27 -13.93 -4.65 -20.48
C GLY A 27 -13.93 -3.66 -19.30
N GLN A 28 -14.98 -2.84 -19.16
CA GLN A 28 -15.17 -1.95 -18.00
C GLN A 28 -15.00 -2.67 -16.66
N GLY A 29 -15.55 -3.88 -16.52
CA GLY A 29 -15.41 -4.69 -15.30
C GLY A 29 -13.94 -5.03 -14.99
N LEU A 30 -13.15 -5.41 -15.99
CA LEU A 30 -11.73 -5.70 -15.81
C LEU A 30 -10.93 -4.45 -15.43
N ALA A 31 -11.16 -3.33 -16.12
CA ALA A 31 -10.50 -2.06 -15.82
C ALA A 31 -10.83 -1.57 -14.40
N PHE A 32 -12.09 -1.70 -13.98
CA PHE A 32 -12.53 -1.35 -12.63
C PHE A 32 -11.87 -2.24 -11.56
N THR A 33 -11.83 -3.56 -11.79
CA THR A 33 -11.23 -4.50 -10.84
C THR A 33 -9.72 -4.28 -10.74
N ALA A 34 -9.04 -4.02 -11.85
CA ALA A 34 -7.62 -3.67 -11.87
C ALA A 34 -7.33 -2.35 -11.12
N GLY A 35 -8.23 -1.37 -11.21
CA GLY A 35 -8.18 -0.13 -10.41
C GLY A 35 -8.24 -0.41 -8.91
N ILE A 36 -9.19 -1.25 -8.47
CA ILE A 36 -9.30 -1.67 -7.06
C ILE A 36 -8.01 -2.34 -6.61
N LEU A 37 -7.51 -3.32 -7.37
CA LEU A 37 -6.30 -4.06 -7.01
C LEU A 37 -5.07 -3.14 -6.87
N LEU A 38 -4.91 -2.16 -7.76
CA LEU A 38 -3.80 -1.20 -7.69
C LEU A 38 -3.90 -0.30 -6.45
N VAL A 39 -5.09 0.23 -6.13
CA VAL A 39 -5.28 1.07 -4.94
C VAL A 39 -5.14 0.26 -3.65
N SER A 40 -5.68 -0.96 -3.59
CA SER A 40 -5.48 -1.88 -2.46
C SER A 40 -4.01 -2.22 -2.26
N LEU A 41 -3.26 -2.44 -3.35
CA LEU A 41 -1.82 -2.69 -3.28
C LEU A 41 -1.05 -1.45 -2.81
N ALA A 42 -1.45 -0.25 -3.22
CA ALA A 42 -0.88 1.01 -2.74
C ALA A 42 -1.05 1.16 -1.21
N LEU A 43 -2.26 0.94 -0.71
CA LEU A 43 -2.57 0.96 0.72
C LEU A 43 -1.79 -0.12 1.49
N ALA A 44 -1.75 -1.35 0.97
CA ALA A 44 -0.99 -2.44 1.55
C ALA A 44 0.51 -2.11 1.63
N TRP A 45 1.05 -1.42 0.62
CA TRP A 45 2.46 -0.98 0.60
C TRP A 45 2.77 0.03 1.70
N VAL A 46 1.88 1.00 1.95
CA VAL A 46 2.04 2.00 3.02
C VAL A 46 1.83 1.40 4.40
N MET A 47 0.84 0.51 4.55
CA MET A 47 0.55 -0.18 5.80
C MET A 47 1.58 -1.25 6.15
N ARG A 48 2.46 -1.61 5.20
CA ARG A 48 3.59 -2.52 5.43
C ARG A 48 4.61 -1.86 6.35
N GLN A 49 4.36 -1.92 7.66
CA GLN A 49 5.36 -1.54 8.66
C GLN A 49 6.61 -2.41 8.47
N ARG A 50 7.79 -1.80 8.27
CA ARG A 50 9.10 -2.47 8.41
C ARG A 50 9.57 -2.52 9.89
N GLY A 51 8.66 -2.29 10.83
CA GLY A 51 8.95 -2.02 12.24
C GLY A 51 8.74 -3.23 13.15
N SER A 52 9.86 -3.79 13.61
CA SER A 52 10.00 -4.82 14.65
C SER A 52 9.00 -4.70 15.81
N ALA A 53 8.03 -5.61 15.86
CA ALA A 53 7.24 -5.88 17.05
C ALA A 53 8.03 -6.63 18.15
N THR A 54 9.32 -6.89 17.94
CA THR A 54 10.19 -7.65 18.87
C THR A 54 11.20 -6.80 19.62
N LYS A 55 10.98 -5.49 19.77
CA LYS A 55 11.77 -4.71 20.74
C LYS A 55 11.26 -4.99 22.16
N ARG A 56 11.57 -6.19 22.67
CA ARG A 56 11.45 -6.54 24.09
C ARG A 56 12.43 -5.65 24.85
N SER A 57 11.92 -4.55 25.41
CA SER A 57 12.66 -3.77 26.40
C SER A 57 12.67 -4.58 27.70
N ASP A 58 13.58 -5.54 27.82
CA ASP A 58 13.83 -6.27 29.07
C ASP A 58 14.53 -5.31 30.05
N ASN A 59 13.72 -4.47 30.71
CA ASN A 59 14.19 -3.45 31.66
C ASN A 59 14.42 -4.04 33.08
N TRP A 60 14.41 -5.36 33.23
CA TRP A 60 14.39 -6.02 34.54
C TRP A 60 15.79 -6.25 35.14
N ASN A 61 16.87 -6.01 34.39
CA ASN A 61 18.25 -6.31 34.84
C ASN A 61 19.10 -5.06 35.17
N GLN A 62 18.50 -3.88 35.30
CA GLN A 62 19.26 -2.62 35.47
C GLN A 62 19.53 -2.19 36.93
N ASN A 63 19.12 -2.98 37.93
CA ASN A 63 19.19 -2.54 39.34
C ASN A 63 20.00 -3.47 40.27
N ASN A 64 21.11 -4.03 39.78
CA ASN A 64 22.05 -4.82 40.60
C ASN A 64 23.50 -4.33 40.44
N LYS A 65 23.83 -3.16 40.98
CA LYS A 65 25.19 -2.80 41.43
C LYS A 65 25.19 -1.54 42.28
#